data_AF-A0A448ZB81-F1
#
_entry.id   AF-A0A448ZB81-F1
#
_cell.length_a   1.000
_cell.length_b   1.000
_cell.length_c   1.000
_cell.angle_alpha   90.00
_cell.angle_beta   90.00
_cell.angle_gamma   90.00
#
_symmetry.space_group_name_H-M   'P 1'
#
loop_
_entity.id
_entity.type
_entity.pdbx_description
1 polymer ?
#
loop_
_entity_poly.entity_id
_entity_poly.type
_entity_poly.pdbx_seq_one_letter_code
_entity_poly.pdbx_strand_id
1 'polypeptide(L)'
;MTGDGTNDAPALKRADIGFAMGISGTQIAKDAADIILLDDNFASIVTAAKWGRNIYASLQKFLQFQLTVNISAVTTAIVGACYSQYSPLAAIQLLWVNILMDSLASLALASEPPVEELLKKPPVNRTRHMITNHISSMK
;
A
#
# COMPACT_ATOMS: atom_id res chain seq x y z
N MET A 1 -2.74 -18.69 5.81
CA MET A 1 -2.53 -20.16 6.01
C MET A 1 -1.13 -20.49 5.54
N THR A 2 -0.44 -21.43 6.17
CA THR A 2 0.85 -21.98 5.69
C THR A 2 0.64 -23.47 5.42
N GLY A 3 1.19 -24.00 4.33
CA GLY A 3 1.07 -25.42 4.02
C GLY A 3 2.12 -25.90 3.04
N ASP A 4 2.37 -27.20 3.05
CA ASP A 4 3.36 -27.88 2.21
C ASP A 4 2.74 -29.09 1.51
N GLY A 5 1.66 -29.65 2.05
CA GLY A 5 0.99 -30.84 1.52
C GLY A 5 -0.11 -30.56 0.49
N THR A 6 -0.42 -31.57 -0.33
CA THR A 6 -1.57 -31.55 -1.25
C THR A 6 -2.90 -31.37 -0.52
N ASN A 7 -2.98 -31.86 0.72
CA ASN A 7 -4.15 -31.73 1.59
C ASN A 7 -4.39 -30.30 2.06
N ASP A 8 -3.35 -29.45 2.05
CA ASP A 8 -3.46 -28.04 2.45
C ASP A 8 -3.94 -27.15 1.31
N ALA A 9 -3.92 -27.63 0.06
CA ALA A 9 -4.29 -26.84 -1.11
C ALA A 9 -5.71 -26.21 -1.01
N PRO A 10 -6.76 -26.91 -0.54
CA PRO A 10 -8.07 -26.27 -0.33
C PRO A 10 -8.06 -25.20 0.76
N ALA A 11 -7.21 -25.35 1.78
CA ALA A 11 -7.10 -24.40 2.88
C ALA A 11 -6.27 -23.17 2.49
N LEU A 12 -5.20 -23.36 1.72
CA LEU A 12 -4.39 -22.30 1.13
C LEU A 12 -5.26 -21.44 0.20
N LYS A 13 -6.06 -22.07 -0.66
CA LYS A 13 -6.94 -21.36 -1.61
C LYS A 13 -8.12 -20.63 -0.95
N ARG A 14 -8.53 -21.02 0.26
CA ARG A 14 -9.58 -20.34 1.03
C ARG A 14 -9.06 -19.24 1.94
N ALA A 15 -7.76 -19.25 2.26
CA ALA A 15 -7.17 -18.22 3.08
C ALA A 15 -7.10 -16.90 2.31
N ASP A 16 -7.11 -15.77 3.02
CA ASP A 16 -6.91 -14.47 2.36
C ASP A 16 -5.51 -14.34 1.76
N ILE A 17 -4.53 -15.01 2.39
CA ILE A 17 -3.14 -15.16 1.92
C ILE A 17 -2.65 -16.56 2.31
N GLY A 18 -2.26 -17.35 1.31
CA GLY A 18 -1.63 -18.66 1.45
C GLY A 18 -0.12 -18.62 1.24
N PHE A 19 0.64 -19.26 2.13
CA PHE A 19 2.10 -19.45 2.01
C PHE A 19 2.43 -20.93 1.76
N ALA A 20 3.18 -21.22 0.69
CA ALA A 20 3.70 -22.55 0.41
C ALA A 20 5.22 -22.64 0.58
N MET A 21 5.68 -23.82 1.00
CA MET A 21 7.11 -24.13 1.08
C MET A 21 7.69 -24.40 -0.31
N GLY A 22 8.82 -23.80 -0.63
CA GLY A 22 9.49 -23.88 -1.93
C GLY A 22 10.26 -25.18 -2.14
N ILE A 23 10.86 -25.74 -1.09
CA ILE A 23 11.69 -26.95 -1.19
C ILE A 23 10.87 -28.18 -0.77
N SER A 24 10.29 -28.14 0.42
CA SER A 24 9.51 -29.23 1.01
C SER A 24 8.06 -29.30 0.50
N GLY A 25 7.54 -28.24 -0.10
CA GLY A 25 6.15 -28.18 -0.57
C GLY A 25 5.88 -28.92 -1.87
N THR A 26 4.75 -29.61 -1.90
CA THR A 26 4.20 -30.28 -3.09
C THR A 26 3.81 -29.25 -4.17
N GLN A 27 3.86 -29.66 -5.44
CA GLN A 27 3.51 -28.75 -6.55
C GLN A 27 2.07 -28.25 -6.43
N ILE A 28 1.15 -29.10 -5.97
CA ILE A 28 -0.25 -28.74 -5.75
C ILE A 28 -0.40 -27.69 -4.65
N ALA A 29 0.40 -27.75 -3.57
CA ALA A 29 0.40 -26.71 -2.53
C ALA A 29 0.96 -25.39 -3.06
N LYS A 30 2.03 -25.42 -3.87
CA LYS A 30 2.63 -24.24 -4.50
C LYS A 30 1.68 -23.56 -5.48
N ASP A 31 0.97 -24.33 -6.30
CA ASP A 31 0.00 -23.81 -7.26
C ASP A 31 -1.26 -23.24 -6.57
N ALA A 32 -1.55 -23.66 -5.34
CA ALA A 32 -2.69 -23.20 -4.56
C ALA A 32 -2.37 -22.01 -3.63
N ALA A 33 -1.10 -21.65 -3.46
CA ALA A 33 -0.66 -20.56 -2.58
C ALA A 33 -0.40 -19.26 -3.35
N ASP A 34 -0.52 -18.13 -2.65
CA ASP A 34 -0.26 -16.79 -3.20
C ASP A 34 1.22 -16.41 -3.12
N ILE A 35 1.93 -16.93 -2.10
CA ILE A 35 3.35 -16.63 -1.84
C ILE A 35 4.10 -17.94 -1.61
N ILE A 36 5.24 -18.11 -2.28
CA ILE A 36 6.11 -19.28 -2.14
C ILE A 36 7.40 -18.87 -1.41
N LEU A 37 7.71 -19.56 -0.31
CA LEU A 37 8.94 -19.39 0.45
C LEU A 37 10.05 -20.21 -0.19
N LEU A 38 10.90 -19.57 -1.01
CA LEU A 38 11.96 -20.26 -1.75
C LEU A 38 13.03 -20.90 -0.84
N ASP A 39 13.19 -20.39 0.38
CA ASP A 39 14.19 -20.79 1.36
C ASP A 39 13.63 -21.66 2.49
N ASP A 40 12.34 -22.01 2.45
CA ASP A 40 11.64 -22.77 3.49
C ASP A 40 11.80 -22.18 4.92
N ASN A 41 12.04 -20.86 5.01
CA ASN A 41 12.24 -20.19 6.28
C ASN A 41 11.00 -19.43 6.72
N PHE A 42 10.46 -19.76 7.90
CA PHE A 42 9.34 -19.03 8.49
C PHE A 42 9.68 -17.55 8.80
N ALA A 43 10.97 -17.19 8.94
CA ALA A 43 11.38 -15.79 9.08
C ALA A 43 11.01 -14.94 7.85
N SER A 44 10.91 -15.55 6.67
CA SER A 44 10.49 -14.89 5.44
C SER A 44 9.03 -14.43 5.51
N ILE A 45 8.17 -15.10 6.28
CA ILE A 45 6.79 -14.65 6.55
C ILE A 45 6.79 -13.35 7.35
N VAL A 46 7.66 -13.24 8.37
CA VAL A 46 7.78 -12.01 9.17
C VAL A 46 8.28 -10.86 8.30
N THR A 47 9.24 -11.13 7.42
CA THR A 47 9.74 -10.16 6.43
C THR A 47 8.63 -9.72 5.47
N ALA A 48 7.84 -10.65 4.95
CA ALA A 48 6.69 -10.35 4.10
C ALA A 48 5.65 -9.49 4.83
N ALA A 49 5.33 -9.80 6.09
CA ALA A 49 4.43 -8.99 6.92
C ALA A 49 4.99 -7.58 7.17
N LYS A 50 6.31 -7.46 7.39
CA LYS A 50 6.99 -6.16 7.54
C LYS A 50 6.84 -5.30 6.28
N TRP A 51 7.06 -5.89 5.11
CA TRP A 51 6.87 -5.24 3.82
C TRP A 51 5.41 -4.83 3.58
N GLY A 52 4.45 -5.70 3.88
CA GLY A 52 3.03 -5.38 3.76
C GLY A 52 2.61 -4.18 4.61
N ARG A 53 3.09 -4.09 5.87
CA ARG A 53 2.84 -2.94 6.75
C ARG A 53 3.48 -1.66 6.23
N ASN A 54 4.67 -1.75 5.64
CA ASN A 54 5.37 -0.61 5.06
C ASN A 54 4.58 -0.05 3.88
N ILE A 55 4.20 -0.90 2.92
CA ILE A 55 3.39 -0.52 1.75
C ILE A 55 2.09 0.14 2.19
N TYR A 56 1.41 -0.39 3.22
CA TYR A 56 0.17 0.21 3.73
C TYR A 56 0.41 1.63 4.29
N ALA A 57 1.45 1.82 5.11
CA ALA A 57 1.76 3.12 5.69
C ALA A 57 2.14 4.15 4.61
N SER A 58 2.97 3.75 3.66
CA SER A 58 3.40 4.62 2.57
C SER A 58 2.24 4.94 1.62
N LEU A 59 1.31 4.00 1.39
CA LEU A 59 0.08 4.26 0.63
C LEU A 59 -0.83 5.29 1.32
N GLN A 60 -0.95 5.26 2.65
CA GLN A 60 -1.70 6.28 3.40
C GLN A 60 -1.09 7.68 3.23
N LYS A 61 0.24 7.80 3.31
CA LYS A 61 0.94 9.07 3.07
C LYS A 61 0.72 9.57 1.64
N PHE A 62 0.78 8.68 0.66
CA PHE A 62 0.53 9.01 -0.75
C PHE A 62 -0.90 9.55 -0.96
N LEU A 63 -1.91 8.84 -0.44
CA LEU A 63 -3.31 9.29 -0.53
C LEU A 63 -3.52 10.65 0.14
N GLN A 64 -2.86 10.89 1.29
CA GLN A 64 -2.92 12.20 1.96
C GLN A 64 -2.32 13.31 1.09
N PHE A 65 -1.15 13.07 0.50
CA PHE A 65 -0.49 14.03 -0.37
C PHE A 65 -1.36 14.37 -1.59
N GLN A 66 -1.89 13.35 -2.27
CA GLN A 66 -2.76 13.52 -3.44
C GLN A 66 -4.04 14.28 -3.11
N LEU A 67 -4.69 13.93 -1.99
CA LEU A 67 -5.90 14.62 -1.56
C LEU A 67 -5.63 16.09 -1.21
N THR A 68 -4.51 16.36 -0.52
CA THR A 68 -4.13 17.73 -0.13
C THR A 68 -3.90 18.62 -1.35
N VAL A 69 -3.22 18.09 -2.37
CA VAL A 69 -2.96 18.83 -3.61
C VAL A 69 -4.26 19.05 -4.41
N ASN A 70 -5.11 18.04 -4.52
CA ASN A 70 -6.38 18.20 -5.22
C ASN A 70 -7.28 19.24 -4.53
N ILE A 71 -7.36 19.22 -3.19
CA ILE A 71 -8.11 20.23 -2.43
C ILE A 71 -7.50 21.62 -2.61
N SER A 72 -6.18 21.77 -2.56
CA SER A 72 -5.52 23.08 -2.73
C SER A 72 -5.70 23.63 -4.14
N ALA A 73 -5.62 22.79 -5.17
CA ALA A 73 -5.89 23.15 -6.56
C ALA A 73 -7.34 23.64 -6.75
N VAL A 74 -8.32 22.89 -6.25
CA VAL A 74 -9.74 23.28 -6.31
C VAL A 74 -10.00 24.58 -5.56
N THR A 75 -9.44 24.73 -4.35
CA THR A 75 -9.59 25.95 -3.55
C THR A 75 -8.99 27.16 -4.27
N THR A 76 -7.81 27.00 -4.87
CA THR A 76 -7.14 28.07 -5.65
C THR A 76 -7.94 28.44 -6.88
N ALA A 77 -8.53 27.47 -7.58
CA ALA A 77 -9.38 27.72 -8.74
C ALA A 77 -10.65 28.50 -8.35
N ILE A 78 -11.30 28.13 -7.24
CA ILE A 78 -12.48 28.84 -6.72
C ILE A 78 -12.14 30.28 -6.34
N VAL A 79 -11.07 30.48 -5.55
CA VAL A 79 -10.62 31.82 -5.14
C VAL A 79 -10.23 32.65 -6.37
N GLY A 80 -9.49 32.08 -7.31
CA GLY A 80 -9.09 32.76 -8.55
C GLY A 80 -10.28 33.17 -9.42
N ALA A 81 -11.29 32.31 -9.54
CA ALA A 81 -12.52 32.63 -10.26
C ALA A 81 -13.31 33.77 -9.59
N CYS A 82 -13.36 33.81 -8.25
CA CYS A 82 -14.04 34.87 -7.51
C CYS A 82 -13.34 36.25 -7.61
N TYR A 83 -12.00 36.28 -7.59
CA TYR A 83 -11.24 37.56 -7.57
C TYR A 83 -10.85 38.07 -8.95
N SER A 84 -10.47 37.19 -9.89
CA SER A 84 -9.78 37.59 -11.12
C SER A 84 -10.61 37.37 -12.40
N GLN A 85 -11.80 36.74 -12.33
CA GLN A 85 -12.61 36.28 -13.48
C GLN A 85 -11.88 35.31 -14.45
N TYR A 86 -10.60 35.03 -14.21
CA TYR A 86 -9.75 34.08 -14.90
C TYR A 86 -9.15 33.12 -13.88
N SER A 87 -9.26 31.80 -14.14
CA SER A 87 -8.58 30.80 -13.33
C SER A 87 -7.06 30.92 -13.54
N PRO A 88 -6.25 31.14 -12.48
CA PRO A 88 -4.80 31.25 -12.60
C PRO A 88 -4.13 29.94 -13.01
N LEU A 89 -4.84 28.81 -12.90
CA LEU A 89 -4.37 27.50 -13.36
C LEU A 89 -5.23 27.03 -14.53
N ALA A 90 -4.59 26.83 -15.69
CA ALA A 90 -5.24 26.21 -16.83
C ALA A 90 -5.41 24.70 -16.60
N ALA A 91 -6.49 24.11 -17.12
CA ALA A 91 -6.78 22.68 -16.97
C ALA A 91 -5.61 21.78 -17.41
N ILE A 92 -4.89 22.18 -18.46
CA ILE A 92 -3.71 21.47 -18.96
C ILE A 92 -2.54 21.51 -17.97
N GLN A 93 -2.31 22.63 -17.29
CA GLN A 93 -1.21 22.76 -16.31
C GLN A 93 -1.47 21.89 -15.08
N LEU A 94 -2.72 21.85 -14.61
CA LEU A 94 -3.15 20.95 -13.53
C LEU A 94 -2.96 19.48 -13.90
N LEU A 95 -3.28 19.11 -15.15
CA LEU A 95 -3.08 17.75 -15.65
C LEU A 95 -1.60 17.35 -15.65
N TRP A 96 -0.71 18.23 -16.14
CA TRP A 96 0.74 17.99 -16.12
C TRP A 96 1.28 17.82 -14.71
N VAL A 97 0.84 18.67 -13.77
CA VAL A 97 1.22 18.55 -12.35
C VAL A 97 0.74 17.23 -11.77
N ASN A 98 -0.51 16.83 -12.02
CA ASN A 98 -1.09 15.59 -11.50
C ASN A 98 -0.33 14.34 -12.00
N ILE A 99 -0.05 14.27 -13.31
CA ILE A 99 0.67 13.13 -13.90
C ILE A 99 2.11 13.03 -13.36
N LEU A 100 2.84 14.15 -13.30
CA LEU A 100 4.21 14.16 -12.77
C LEU A 100 4.23 13.82 -11.27
N MET A 101 3.26 14.33 -10.52
CA MET A 101 3.11 14.09 -9.10
C MET A 101 2.86 12.61 -8.79
N ASP A 102 1.89 12.00 -9.47
CA ASP A 102 1.56 10.58 -9.29
C ASP A 102 2.73 9.67 -9.65
N SER A 103 3.45 10.02 -10.71
CA SER A 103 4.65 9.28 -11.15
C SER A 103 5.77 9.34 -10.11
N LEU A 104 6.11 10.54 -9.62
CA LEU A 104 7.17 10.72 -8.63
C LEU A 104 6.79 10.12 -7.27
N ALA A 105 5.52 10.20 -6.89
CA ALA A 105 5.04 9.66 -5.63
C ALA A 105 4.95 8.13 -5.64
N SER A 106 4.60 7.51 -6.77
CA SER A 106 4.67 6.04 -6.93
C SER A 106 6.12 5.53 -6.84
N LEU A 107 7.08 6.28 -7.38
CA LEU A 107 8.50 5.97 -7.26
C LEU A 107 8.99 6.09 -5.81
N ALA A 108 8.53 7.12 -5.08
CA ALA A 108 8.82 7.27 -3.66
C ALA A 108 8.22 6.11 -2.84
N LEU A 109 6.98 5.71 -3.14
CA LEU A 109 6.31 4.55 -2.53
C LEU A 109 7.08 3.24 -2.75
N ALA A 110 7.65 3.05 -3.95
CA ALA A 110 8.45 1.88 -4.27
C ALA A 110 9.84 1.89 -3.58
N SER A 111 10.34 3.06 -3.17
CA SER A 111 11.70 3.23 -2.67
C SER A 111 11.83 3.33 -1.14
N GLU A 112 10.73 3.53 -0.39
CA GLU A 112 10.78 3.61 1.07
C GLU A 112 11.11 2.23 1.69
N PRO A 113 12.26 2.05 2.37
CA PRO A 113 12.60 0.78 2.98
C PRO A 113 11.74 0.51 4.24
N PRO A 114 11.49 -0.76 4.58
CA PRO A 114 10.63 -1.11 5.71
C PRO A 114 11.29 -0.81 7.07
N VAL A 115 10.60 -0.02 7.90
CA VAL A 115 11.03 0.33 9.26
C VAL A 115 10.63 -0.74 10.27
N GLU A 116 11.55 -1.18 11.14
CA GLU A 116 11.30 -2.23 12.15
C GLU A 116 10.25 -1.84 13.19
N GLU A 117 10.10 -0.55 13.45
CA GLU A 117 9.10 -0.01 14.36
C GLU A 117 7.66 -0.30 13.91
N LEU A 118 7.44 -0.56 12.61
CA LEU A 118 6.13 -0.98 12.08
C LEU A 118 5.69 -2.33 12.63
N LEU A 119 6.61 -3.19 13.09
CA LEU A 119 6.26 -4.48 13.70
C LEU A 119 5.72 -4.33 15.13
N LYS A 120 6.09 -3.25 15.84
CA LYS A 120 5.63 -2.99 17.21
C LYS A 120 4.19 -2.47 17.28
N LYS A 121 3.66 -1.95 16.17
CA LYS A 121 2.27 -1.47 16.08
C LYS A 121 1.28 -2.65 16.01
N PRO A 122 0.10 -2.54 16.63
CA PRO A 122 -0.93 -3.57 16.51
C PRO A 122 -1.42 -3.68 15.06
N PRO A 123 -1.90 -4.88 14.64
CA PRO A 123 -2.41 -5.07 13.29
C PRO A 123 -3.62 -4.16 13.01
N VAL A 124 -3.69 -3.64 11.79
CA VAL A 124 -4.78 -2.77 11.36
C VAL A 124 -6.05 -3.61 11.19
N ASN A 125 -7.16 -3.16 11.78
CA ASN A 125 -8.45 -3.84 11.62
C ASN A 125 -8.96 -3.68 10.17
N ARG A 126 -9.52 -4.75 9.59
CA ARG A 126 -10.07 -4.76 8.22
C ARG A 126 -11.18 -3.75 8.01
N THR A 127 -11.90 -3.36 9.06
CA THR A 127 -13.00 -2.38 9.00
C THR A 127 -12.56 -0.93 9.16
N ARG A 128 -11.27 -0.67 9.39
CA ARG A 128 -10.78 0.70 9.59
C ARG A 128 -10.63 1.43 8.25
N HIS A 129 -11.19 2.64 8.16
CA HIS A 129 -10.99 3.52 7.00
C HIS A 129 -9.52 3.85 6.79
N MET A 130 -9.06 3.74 5.53
CA MET A 130 -7.67 4.07 5.15
C MET A 130 -7.36 5.55 5.36
N ILE A 131 -8.36 6.42 5.21
CA ILE A 131 -8.28 7.86 5.48
C ILE A 131 -8.99 8.11 6.82
N THR A 132 -8.24 8.52 7.84
CA THR A 132 -8.77 8.84 9.18
C THR A 132 -8.63 10.35 9.43
N ASN A 133 -9.63 11.00 10.03
CA ASN A 133 -9.62 12.45 10.32
C ASN A 133 -8.51 12.90 11.29
N HIS A 134 -7.94 11.97 12.06
CA HIS A 134 -6.76 12.18 12.88
C HIS A 134 -5.69 11.16 12.49
N ILE A 135 -4.62 11.65 11.89
CA ILE A 135 -3.34 10.92 11.86
C ILE A 135 -2.67 11.26 13.17
N SER A 136 -2.72 10.34 14.14
CA SER A 136 -1.91 10.43 15.34
C SER A 136 -0.45 10.52 14.91
N SER A 137 0.14 11.69 15.15
CA SER A 137 1.56 12.02 15.13
C SER A 137 2.47 10.79 14.97
N MET A 138 3.09 10.66 13.80
CA MET A 138 4.35 9.93 13.68
C MET A 138 5.39 10.71 14.49
N LYS A 139 5.61 10.30 15.73
CA LYS A 139 6.96 10.23 16.27
C LYS A 139 7.49 8.84 15.94
#